data_AF-A0A4R5J195-F1
#
_entry.id   AF-A0A4R5J195-F1
#
_cell.length_a   1.000
_cell.length_b   1.000
_cell.length_c   1.000
_cell.angle_alpha   90.00
_cell.angle_beta   90.00
_cell.angle_gamma   90.00
#
_symmetry.space_group_name_H-M   'P 1'
#
loop_
_entity.id
_entity.type
_entity.pdbx_description
1 polymer ?
#
loop_
_entity_poly.entity_id
_entity_poly.type
_entity_poly.pdbx_seq_one_letter_code
_entity_poly.pdbx_strand_id
1 'polypeptide(L)'
;MYKEIIEQFIAAQKAAHASYAAAAAFERETVAAVPDHYLSVGLRSEYSTERELEKFCRSVAGGVVNRARREFAPQGARLDIAHEDEYKRAGLDIDAALRAGRIPDIDGLWASMARRYGGHGGAELAYQQAAQRIISGFGLNRKREVQRTAAAVVLRKHVISEAVHRRSTRQVGYYSRESTANSLSGLATFAAKAGHHLLAGGLNQVNVHDVQYNYREKHSYPGLDIVFFKEAWEFRFSHQVADDLMLFLGEYGEAFMQEAA
;
A
#
# COMPACT_ATOMS: atom_id res chain seq x y z
N MET A 1 13.19 17.64 10.95
CA MET A 1 11.86 18.10 10.45
C MET A 1 10.75 17.38 11.19
N TYR A 2 10.75 16.05 11.27
CA TYR A 2 9.75 15.29 12.03
C TYR A 2 9.91 15.47 13.54
N LYS A 3 11.16 15.64 14.02
CA LYS A 3 11.43 16.02 15.40
C LYS A 3 10.70 17.30 15.81
N GLU A 4 10.77 18.35 14.99
CA GLU A 4 10.12 19.65 15.27
C GLU A 4 8.60 19.51 15.36
N ILE A 5 7.99 18.68 14.52
CA ILE A 5 6.55 18.38 14.57
C ILE A 5 6.18 17.74 15.93
N ILE A 6 6.99 16.79 16.40
CA ILE A 6 6.77 16.15 17.71
C ILE A 6 6.98 17.14 18.85
N GLU A 7 8.00 17.99 18.77
CA GLU A 7 8.26 19.04 19.77
C GLU A 7 7.11 20.03 19.87
N GLN A 8 6.55 20.47 18.74
CA GLN A 8 5.36 21.33 18.71
C GLN A 8 4.14 20.64 19.32
N PHE A 9 3.95 19.35 19.05
CA PHE A 9 2.85 18.57 19.65
C PHE A 9 3.01 18.47 21.18
N ILE A 10 4.21 18.20 21.67
CA ILE A 10 4.52 18.16 23.11
C ILE A 10 4.28 19.54 23.74
N ALA A 11 4.70 20.62 23.09
CA ALA A 11 4.47 21.99 23.56
C ALA A 11 2.97 22.31 23.65
N ALA A 12 2.19 21.88 22.64
CA ALA A 12 0.74 22.04 22.63
C ALA A 12 0.05 21.26 23.76
N GLN A 13 0.48 20.02 24.03
CA GLN A 13 -0.03 19.24 25.18
C GLN A 13 0.25 19.93 26.52
N LYS A 14 1.45 20.49 26.69
CA LYS A 14 1.81 21.25 27.91
C LYS A 14 0.96 22.52 28.07
N ALA A 15 0.77 23.27 26.99
CA ALA A 15 -0.06 24.48 27.00
C ALA A 15 -1.52 24.14 27.33
N ALA A 16 -2.08 23.10 26.71
CA ALA A 16 -3.43 22.63 27.00
C ALA A 16 -3.58 22.20 28.45
N HIS A 17 -2.62 21.43 28.99
CA HIS A 17 -2.62 21.03 30.40
C HIS A 17 -2.64 22.24 31.33
N ALA A 18 -1.81 23.25 31.07
CA ALA A 18 -1.78 24.48 31.86
C ALA A 18 -3.12 25.24 31.82
N SER A 19 -3.76 25.31 30.65
CA SER A 19 -5.10 25.93 30.52
C SER A 19 -6.18 25.16 31.29
N TYR A 20 -6.19 23.83 31.21
CA TYR A 20 -7.13 23.00 31.98
C TYR A 20 -6.87 23.10 33.49
N ALA A 21 -5.61 23.16 33.92
CA ALA A 21 -5.23 23.36 35.33
C ALA A 21 -5.72 24.71 35.86
N ALA A 22 -5.56 25.79 35.08
CA ALA A 22 -6.07 27.10 35.45
C ALA A 22 -7.61 27.12 35.57
N ALA A 23 -8.31 26.48 34.63
CA ALA A 23 -9.77 26.36 34.68
C ALA A 23 -10.25 25.53 35.88
N ALA A 24 -9.56 24.42 36.19
CA ALA A 24 -9.88 23.58 37.35
C ALA A 24 -9.62 24.30 38.68
N ALA A 25 -8.55 25.08 38.77
CA ALA A 25 -8.26 25.91 39.95
C ALA A 25 -9.35 26.98 40.15
N PHE A 26 -9.70 27.69 39.08
CA PHE A 26 -10.77 28.70 39.10
C PHE A 26 -12.13 28.11 39.52
N GLU A 27 -12.49 26.94 39.00
CA GLU A 27 -13.71 26.24 39.42
C GLU A 27 -13.67 25.93 40.92
N ARG A 28 -12.59 25.30 41.41
CA ARG A 28 -12.44 24.96 42.84
C ARG A 28 -12.54 26.19 43.76
N GLU A 29 -11.93 27.31 43.37
CA GLU A 29 -12.03 28.56 44.13
C GLU A 29 -13.46 29.11 44.16
N THR A 30 -14.17 29.00 43.03
CA THR A 30 -15.53 29.54 42.88
C THR A 30 -16.59 28.72 43.61
N VAL A 31 -16.46 27.39 43.62
CA VAL A 31 -17.41 26.46 44.25
C VAL A 31 -16.88 25.77 45.51
N ALA A 32 -16.03 26.46 46.29
CA ALA A 32 -15.21 25.95 47.40
C ALA A 32 -15.90 25.05 48.48
N ALA A 33 -17.23 24.97 48.53
CA ALA A 33 -17.99 24.10 49.44
C ALA A 33 -18.51 22.80 48.78
N VAL A 34 -18.25 22.61 47.48
CA VAL A 34 -18.73 21.49 46.69
C VAL A 34 -17.68 20.36 46.72
N PRO A 35 -18.06 19.11 47.05
CA PRO A 35 -17.13 17.98 47.02
C PRO A 35 -16.50 17.75 45.64
N ASP A 36 -15.25 17.27 45.60
CA ASP A 36 -14.47 17.10 44.36
C ASP A 36 -15.16 16.31 43.23
N HIS A 37 -16.04 15.36 43.56
CA HIS A 37 -16.76 14.54 42.58
C HIS A 37 -17.90 15.27 41.86
N TYR A 38 -18.22 16.50 42.29
CA TYR A 38 -19.18 17.40 41.64
C TYR A 38 -18.50 18.50 40.81
N LEU A 39 -17.16 18.55 40.78
CA LEU A 39 -16.42 19.45 39.90
C LEU A 39 -16.53 18.98 38.45
N SER A 40 -16.71 19.93 37.53
CA SER A 40 -16.93 19.64 36.11
C SER A 40 -15.61 19.58 35.33
N VAL A 41 -14.59 20.34 35.74
CA VAL A 41 -13.31 20.41 35.03
C VAL A 41 -12.39 19.28 35.47
N GLY A 42 -12.31 18.24 34.64
CA GLY A 42 -11.37 17.14 34.80
C GLY A 42 -9.99 17.45 34.20
N LEU A 43 -8.93 17.15 34.94
CA LEU A 43 -7.57 17.10 34.38
C LEU A 43 -7.34 15.77 33.68
N ARG A 44 -6.74 15.84 32.48
CA ARG A 44 -6.26 14.63 31.82
C ARG A 44 -5.17 13.98 32.69
N SER A 45 -5.26 12.65 32.85
CA SER A 45 -4.20 11.88 33.50
C SER A 45 -2.93 11.88 32.65
N GLU A 46 -1.77 11.79 33.32
CA GLU A 46 -0.46 11.67 32.66
C GLU A 46 -0.43 10.48 31.69
N TYR A 47 -0.97 9.33 32.12
CA TYR A 47 -1.13 8.15 31.28
C TYR A 47 -1.90 8.42 29.97
N SER A 48 -2.95 9.24 30.01
CA SER A 48 -3.73 9.59 28.82
C SER A 48 -2.91 10.44 27.85
N THR A 49 -2.15 11.40 28.39
CA THR A 49 -1.26 12.28 27.62
C THR A 49 -0.11 11.49 26.97
N GLU A 50 0.51 10.57 27.71
CA GLU A 50 1.58 9.70 27.20
C GLU A 50 1.08 8.80 26.07
N ARG A 51 -0.10 8.17 26.25
CA ARG A 51 -0.71 7.31 25.23
C ARG A 51 -1.08 8.10 23.97
N GLU A 52 -1.50 9.34 24.11
CA GLU A 52 -1.79 10.23 22.99
C GLU A 52 -0.52 10.58 22.22
N LEU A 53 0.58 10.89 22.93
CA LEU A 53 1.89 11.13 22.33
C LEU A 53 2.43 9.90 21.60
N GLU A 54 2.28 8.71 22.17
CA GLU A 54 2.66 7.45 21.52
C GLU A 54 1.90 7.24 20.21
N LYS A 55 0.56 7.37 20.23
CA LYS A 55 -0.28 7.28 19.04
C LYS A 55 0.10 8.31 17.98
N PHE A 56 0.39 9.54 18.40
CA PHE A 56 0.83 10.60 17.52
C PHE A 56 2.14 10.23 16.83
N CYS A 57 3.15 9.80 17.59
CA CYS A 57 4.44 9.37 17.04
C CYS A 57 4.30 8.21 16.05
N ARG A 58 3.48 7.20 16.37
CA ARG A 58 3.19 6.07 15.45
C ARG A 58 2.50 6.55 14.17
N SER A 59 1.57 7.51 14.28
CA SER A 59 0.89 8.09 13.13
C SER A 59 1.87 8.87 12.24
N VAL A 60 2.75 9.67 12.83
CA VAL A 60 3.80 10.40 12.09
C VAL A 60 4.73 9.42 11.37
N ALA A 61 5.23 8.38 12.06
CA ALA A 61 6.10 7.36 11.48
C ALA A 61 5.42 6.63 10.31
N GLY A 62 4.15 6.24 10.46
CA GLY A 62 3.35 5.65 9.38
C GLY A 62 3.13 6.62 8.22
N GLY A 63 2.96 7.91 8.52
CA GLY A 63 2.93 8.98 7.52
C GLY A 63 4.23 9.07 6.71
N VAL A 64 5.39 8.93 7.36
CA VAL A 64 6.70 8.93 6.70
C VAL A 64 6.85 7.74 5.75
N VAL A 65 6.46 6.54 6.17
CA VAL A 65 6.47 5.35 5.29
C VAL A 65 5.52 5.53 4.10
N ASN A 66 4.31 6.04 4.34
CA ASN A 66 3.37 6.32 3.25
C ASN A 66 3.87 7.40 2.29
N ARG A 67 4.59 8.39 2.79
CA ARG A 67 5.29 9.39 1.97
C ARG A 67 6.37 8.72 1.11
N ALA A 68 7.21 7.87 1.70
CA ALA A 68 8.26 7.13 1.00
C ALA A 68 7.68 6.26 -0.14
N ARG A 69 6.55 5.58 0.10
CA ARG A 69 5.84 4.79 -0.93
C ARG A 69 5.41 5.64 -2.13
N ARG A 70 5.12 6.93 -1.94
CA ARG A 70 4.68 7.83 -3.01
C ARG A 70 5.86 8.51 -3.71
N GLU A 71 6.87 8.94 -2.96
CA GLU A 71 8.01 9.68 -3.51
C GLU A 71 9.03 8.78 -4.21
N PHE A 72 9.21 7.55 -3.72
CA PHE A 72 10.19 6.63 -4.31
C PHE A 72 9.58 5.61 -5.29
N ALA A 73 8.25 5.58 -5.42
CA ALA A 73 7.61 4.78 -6.46
C ALA A 73 7.78 5.46 -7.83
N PRO A 74 8.07 4.70 -8.89
CA PRO A 74 8.05 5.23 -10.24
C PRO A 74 6.61 5.56 -10.64
N GLN A 75 6.46 6.50 -11.58
CA GLN A 75 5.14 6.97 -12.02
C GLN A 75 4.24 5.80 -12.47
N GLY A 76 3.06 5.69 -11.87
CA GLY A 76 2.07 4.65 -12.21
C GLY A 76 2.37 3.27 -11.62
N ALA A 77 3.44 3.12 -10.83
CA ALA A 77 3.78 1.88 -10.15
C ALA A 77 3.43 1.91 -8.66
N ARG A 78 3.24 0.73 -8.08
CA ARG A 78 3.02 0.56 -6.64
C ARG A 78 4.25 -0.01 -5.96
N LEU A 79 4.80 0.75 -5.01
CA LEU A 79 5.85 0.34 -4.08
C LEU A 79 5.24 -0.04 -2.73
N ASP A 80 5.37 -1.30 -2.34
CA ASP A 80 4.99 -1.79 -1.02
C ASP A 80 6.21 -1.76 -0.09
N ILE A 81 6.08 -1.05 1.04
CA ILE A 81 7.11 -0.97 2.09
C ILE A 81 6.49 -1.47 3.40
N ALA A 82 7.08 -2.49 4.02
CA ALA A 82 6.62 -3.00 5.31
C ALA A 82 7.08 -2.06 6.45
N HIS A 83 6.12 -1.51 7.20
CA HIS A 83 6.41 -0.53 8.26
C HIS A 83 7.35 -1.09 9.32
N GLU A 84 7.03 -2.28 9.84
CA GLU A 84 7.78 -2.92 10.93
C GLU A 84 9.23 -3.24 10.55
N ASP A 85 9.46 -3.67 9.31
CA ASP A 85 10.81 -3.98 8.84
C ASP A 85 11.66 -2.72 8.72
N GLU A 86 11.07 -1.62 8.25
CA GLU A 86 11.77 -0.34 8.14
C GLU A 86 12.01 0.30 9.50
N TYR A 87 11.09 0.16 10.46
CA TYR A 87 11.30 0.63 11.83
C TYR A 87 12.49 -0.10 12.46
N LYS A 88 12.53 -1.43 12.35
CA LYS A 88 13.67 -2.22 12.85
C LYS A 88 14.98 -1.84 12.18
N ARG A 89 14.98 -1.66 10.86
CA ARG A 89 16.18 -1.27 10.10
C ARG A 89 16.69 0.12 10.46
N ALA A 90 15.79 1.06 10.69
CA ALA A 90 16.14 2.40 11.14
C ALA A 90 16.51 2.46 12.64
N GLY A 91 16.35 1.36 13.39
CA GLY A 91 16.51 1.35 14.85
C GLY A 91 15.45 2.19 15.57
N LEU A 92 14.29 2.41 14.93
CA LEU A 92 13.20 3.18 15.49
C LEU A 92 12.39 2.32 16.47
N ASP A 93 12.57 2.57 17.76
CA ASP A 93 11.70 2.07 18.83
C ASP A 93 11.02 3.25 19.52
N ILE A 94 9.77 3.50 19.14
CA ILE A 94 8.96 4.60 19.67
C ILE A 94 8.72 4.40 21.17
N ASP A 95 8.41 3.17 21.58
CA ASP A 95 8.04 2.88 22.97
C ASP A 95 9.24 2.99 23.91
N ALA A 96 10.41 2.52 23.49
CA ALA A 96 11.64 2.65 24.26
C ALA A 96 12.14 4.09 24.31
N ALA A 97 12.00 4.86 23.22
CA ALA A 97 12.37 6.28 23.20
C ALA A 97 11.52 7.08 24.18
N LEU A 98 10.19 6.92 24.13
CA LEU A 98 9.26 7.63 25.00
C LEU A 98 9.43 7.25 26.48
N ARG A 99 9.60 5.95 26.79
CA ARG A 99 9.89 5.50 28.17
C ARG A 99 11.20 6.08 28.73
N ALA A 100 12.17 6.38 27.86
CA ALA A 100 13.41 7.02 28.25
C ALA A 100 13.33 8.56 28.29
N GLY A 101 12.14 9.15 28.08
CA GLY A 101 11.94 10.60 28.02
C GLY A 101 12.58 11.27 26.80
N ARG A 102 12.83 10.50 25.72
CA ARG A 102 13.45 10.98 24.48
C ARG A 102 12.43 11.04 23.35
N ILE A 103 12.68 11.93 22.39
CA ILE A 103 11.88 12.02 21.17
C ILE A 103 12.31 10.87 20.22
N PRO A 104 11.36 10.07 19.69
CA PRO A 104 11.68 9.04 18.71
C PRO A 104 12.33 9.61 17.45
N ASP A 105 13.40 8.97 16.94
CA ASP A 105 14.17 9.47 15.80
C ASP A 105 13.50 9.13 14.45
N ILE A 106 12.40 9.83 14.16
CA ILE A 106 11.67 9.69 12.89
C ILE A 106 12.44 10.35 11.72
N ASP A 107 13.26 11.37 11.99
CA ASP A 107 14.14 11.95 10.98
C ASP A 107 15.18 10.90 10.51
N GLY A 108 15.72 10.09 11.43
CA GLY A 108 16.56 8.93 11.13
C GLY A 108 15.86 7.86 10.28
N LEU A 109 14.57 7.58 10.57
CA LEU A 109 13.75 6.70 9.72
C LEU A 109 13.67 7.22 8.27
N TRP A 110 13.39 8.51 8.08
CA TRP A 110 13.35 9.11 6.74
C TRP A 110 14.71 9.01 6.04
N ALA A 111 15.81 9.35 6.72
CA ALA A 111 17.15 9.27 6.16
C ALA A 111 17.53 7.85 5.73
N SER A 112 17.17 6.84 6.53
CA SER A 112 17.35 5.42 6.20
C SER A 112 16.59 5.04 4.93
N MET A 113 15.31 5.41 4.83
CA MET A 113 14.50 5.13 3.65
C MET A 113 14.99 5.89 2.41
N ALA A 114 15.35 7.16 2.54
CA ALA A 114 15.89 7.95 1.43
C ALA A 114 17.20 7.38 0.89
N ARG A 115 18.06 6.83 1.75
CA ARG A 115 19.29 6.15 1.32
C ARG A 115 19.01 4.86 0.54
N ARG A 116 17.99 4.11 0.95
CA ARG A 116 17.65 2.81 0.35
C ARG A 116 16.82 2.93 -0.92
N TYR A 117 15.82 3.78 -0.89
CA TYR A 117 14.80 3.89 -1.92
C TYR A 117 14.97 5.13 -2.80
N GLY A 118 15.79 6.10 -2.37
CA GLY A 118 16.13 7.25 -3.20
C GLY A 118 16.90 6.85 -4.47
N GLY A 119 16.87 7.74 -5.46
CA GLY A 119 17.42 7.46 -6.77
C GLY A 119 16.65 6.33 -7.47
N HIS A 120 17.34 5.24 -7.79
CA HIS A 120 16.75 4.10 -8.51
C HIS A 120 16.24 2.97 -7.61
N GLY A 121 16.59 2.95 -6.32
CA GLY A 121 16.30 1.80 -5.45
C GLY A 121 14.80 1.56 -5.24
N GLY A 122 14.00 2.62 -5.11
CA GLY A 122 12.54 2.50 -5.01
C GLY A 122 11.89 2.03 -6.30
N ALA A 123 12.42 2.48 -7.45
CA ALA A 123 11.95 2.06 -8.77
C ALA A 123 12.23 0.58 -9.03
N GLU A 124 13.47 0.14 -8.77
CA GLU A 124 13.89 -1.24 -8.94
C GLU A 124 13.05 -2.19 -8.07
N LEU A 125 12.87 -1.86 -6.78
CA LEU A 125 12.03 -2.67 -5.90
C LEU A 125 10.56 -2.68 -6.34
N ALA A 126 10.01 -1.56 -6.82
CA ALA A 126 8.65 -1.53 -7.34
C ALA A 126 8.48 -2.44 -8.56
N TYR A 127 9.49 -2.50 -9.46
CA TYR A 127 9.48 -3.39 -10.61
C TYR A 127 9.62 -4.86 -10.21
N GLN A 128 10.49 -5.19 -9.25
CA GLN A 128 10.59 -6.54 -8.69
C GLN A 128 9.27 -7.00 -8.07
N GLN A 129 8.61 -6.14 -7.29
CA GLN A 129 7.30 -6.44 -6.71
C GLN A 129 6.22 -6.60 -7.79
N ALA A 130 6.23 -5.77 -8.84
CA ALA A 130 5.31 -5.92 -9.95
C ALA A 130 5.52 -7.26 -10.69
N ALA A 131 6.77 -7.64 -10.96
CA ALA A 131 7.10 -8.94 -11.55
C ALA A 131 6.62 -10.09 -10.67
N GLN A 132 6.87 -10.03 -9.35
CA GLN A 132 6.38 -11.03 -8.40
C GLN A 132 4.85 -11.18 -8.41
N ARG A 133 4.11 -10.06 -8.47
CA ARG A 133 2.63 -10.05 -8.56
C ARG A 133 2.14 -10.70 -9.85
N ILE A 134 2.82 -10.47 -10.98
CA ILE A 134 2.51 -11.12 -12.27
C ILE A 134 2.81 -12.63 -12.16
N ILE A 135 4.02 -13.01 -11.75
CA ILE A 135 4.45 -14.41 -11.65
C ILE A 135 3.51 -15.22 -10.77
N SER A 136 3.23 -14.72 -9.56
CA SER A 136 2.32 -15.37 -8.61
C SER A 136 0.87 -15.36 -9.10
N GLY A 137 0.46 -14.26 -9.73
CA GLY A 137 -0.91 -14.05 -10.20
C GLY A 137 -1.31 -14.98 -11.35
N PHE A 138 -0.38 -15.25 -12.28
CA PHE A 138 -0.56 -16.16 -13.41
C PHE A 138 -0.04 -17.57 -13.14
N GLY A 139 0.70 -17.77 -12.04
CA GLY A 139 1.29 -19.05 -11.65
C GLY A 139 2.41 -19.50 -12.57
N LEU A 140 3.21 -18.55 -13.07
CA LEU A 140 4.30 -18.81 -14.03
C LEU A 140 5.42 -19.67 -13.42
N ASN A 141 5.63 -19.54 -12.11
CA ASN A 141 6.57 -20.36 -11.35
C ASN A 141 6.14 -21.84 -11.20
N ARG A 142 4.85 -22.15 -11.39
CA ARG A 142 4.31 -23.52 -11.31
C ARG A 142 4.26 -24.23 -12.65
N LYS A 143 5.08 -23.78 -13.62
CA LYS A 143 5.09 -24.27 -15.01
C LYS A 143 3.69 -24.24 -15.66
N ARG A 144 2.82 -23.30 -15.27
CA ARG A 144 1.54 -23.13 -15.95
C ARG A 144 1.77 -22.73 -17.40
N GLU A 145 0.95 -23.30 -18.26
CA GLU A 145 1.13 -23.20 -19.71
C GLU A 145 0.98 -21.75 -20.20
N VAL A 146 2.06 -21.21 -20.78
CA VAL A 146 2.02 -20.01 -21.60
C VAL A 146 1.67 -20.45 -23.01
N GLN A 147 0.45 -20.18 -23.45
CA GLN A 147 0.00 -20.63 -24.77
C GLN A 147 0.41 -19.62 -25.83
N ARG A 148 1.33 -20.01 -26.70
CA ARG A 148 1.73 -19.20 -27.85
C ARG A 148 0.92 -19.65 -29.07
N THR A 149 0.18 -18.71 -29.65
CA THR A 149 -0.58 -18.92 -30.89
C THR A 149 0.01 -18.07 -32.01
N ALA A 150 -0.38 -18.33 -33.26
CA ALA A 150 0.08 -17.53 -34.39
C ALA A 150 -0.24 -16.02 -34.23
N ALA A 151 -1.36 -15.68 -33.55
CA ALA A 151 -1.83 -14.31 -33.43
C ALA A 151 -1.52 -13.64 -32.08
N ALA A 152 -1.29 -14.40 -31.01
CA ALA A 152 -1.16 -13.87 -29.65
C ALA A 152 -0.44 -14.83 -28.69
N VAL A 153 0.08 -14.27 -27.61
CA VAL A 153 0.51 -15.02 -26.42
C VAL A 153 -0.60 -14.91 -25.36
N VAL A 154 -1.08 -16.06 -24.88
CA VAL A 154 -2.20 -16.14 -23.95
C VAL A 154 -1.72 -16.57 -22.57
N LEU A 155 -1.99 -15.73 -21.58
CA LEU A 155 -1.84 -16.05 -20.16
C LEU A 155 -3.21 -16.21 -19.52
N ARG A 156 -3.41 -17.34 -18.84
CA ARG A 156 -4.67 -17.63 -18.16
C ARG A 156 -4.53 -17.43 -16.66
N LYS A 157 -5.34 -16.53 -16.11
CA LYS A 157 -5.46 -16.33 -14.67
C LYS A 157 -6.70 -17.04 -14.15
N HIS A 158 -6.57 -17.78 -13.05
CA HIS A 158 -7.73 -18.32 -12.35
C HIS A 158 -8.42 -17.21 -11.56
N VAL A 159 -9.72 -16.99 -11.85
CA VAL A 159 -10.54 -15.94 -11.24
C VAL A 159 -11.93 -16.51 -11.03
N ILE A 160 -12.31 -16.75 -9.77
CA ILE A 160 -13.67 -17.20 -9.44
C ILE A 160 -14.59 -16.00 -9.50
N SER A 161 -15.66 -16.10 -10.30
CA SER A 161 -16.69 -15.08 -10.40
C SER A 161 -18.01 -15.53 -9.79
N GLU A 162 -18.76 -14.57 -9.26
CA GLU A 162 -20.09 -14.75 -8.68
C GLU A 162 -21.15 -14.08 -9.56
N ALA A 163 -22.36 -14.62 -9.56
CA ALA A 163 -23.48 -14.02 -10.29
C ALA A 163 -23.97 -12.79 -9.53
N VAL A 164 -24.25 -11.70 -10.25
CA VAL A 164 -24.84 -10.51 -9.64
C VAL A 164 -26.35 -10.75 -9.45
N HIS A 165 -26.87 -10.46 -8.26
CA HIS A 165 -28.28 -10.72 -7.94
C HIS A 165 -29.22 -10.06 -8.97
N ARG A 166 -30.12 -10.85 -9.56
CA ARG A 166 -31.10 -10.43 -10.58
C ARG A 166 -30.51 -9.88 -11.88
N ARG A 167 -29.23 -10.16 -12.19
CA ARG A 167 -28.61 -9.78 -13.46
C ARG A 167 -27.97 -10.99 -14.14
N SER A 168 -27.83 -10.94 -15.46
CA SER A 168 -27.05 -11.92 -16.24
C SER A 168 -25.53 -11.72 -16.11
N THR A 169 -25.12 -10.60 -15.53
CA THR A 169 -23.72 -10.23 -15.34
C THR A 169 -23.09 -10.95 -14.15
N ARG A 170 -21.76 -11.02 -14.19
CA ARG A 170 -20.92 -11.62 -13.16
C ARG A 170 -19.94 -10.58 -12.65
N GLN A 171 -19.50 -10.75 -11.41
CA GLN A 171 -18.46 -9.93 -10.81
C GLN A 171 -17.37 -10.83 -10.21
N VAL A 172 -16.21 -10.25 -9.93
CA VAL A 172 -15.11 -10.99 -9.30
C VAL A 172 -15.50 -11.37 -7.88
N GLY A 173 -15.45 -12.67 -7.58
CA GLY A 173 -15.76 -13.22 -6.27
C GLY A 173 -14.76 -12.75 -5.22
N TYR A 174 -15.22 -12.60 -3.98
CA TYR A 174 -14.47 -12.01 -2.87
C TYR A 174 -13.00 -12.48 -2.77
N TYR A 175 -12.77 -13.80 -2.76
CA TYR A 175 -11.43 -14.41 -2.63
C TYR A 175 -10.51 -14.20 -3.84
N SER A 176 -11.05 -13.78 -4.99
CA SER A 176 -10.26 -13.52 -6.20
C SER A 176 -9.93 -12.04 -6.40
N ARG A 177 -10.55 -11.12 -5.63
CA ARG A 177 -10.43 -9.67 -5.85
C ARG A 177 -9.00 -9.17 -5.68
N GLU A 178 -8.41 -9.42 -4.51
CA GLU A 178 -7.06 -8.91 -4.20
C GLU A 178 -6.00 -9.49 -5.14
N SER A 179 -6.00 -10.80 -5.36
CA SER A 179 -5.06 -11.45 -6.31
C SER A 179 -5.19 -10.88 -7.72
N THR A 180 -6.42 -10.57 -8.16
CA THR A 180 -6.68 -9.99 -9.49
C THR A 180 -6.26 -8.52 -9.56
N ALA A 181 -6.57 -7.72 -8.55
CA ALA A 181 -6.11 -6.34 -8.46
C ALA A 181 -4.58 -6.26 -8.45
N ASN A 182 -3.90 -7.13 -7.71
CA ASN A 182 -2.44 -7.20 -7.67
C ASN A 182 -1.86 -7.59 -9.04
N SER A 183 -2.49 -8.52 -9.76
CA SER A 183 -2.04 -8.93 -11.10
C SER A 183 -2.17 -7.79 -12.11
N LEU A 184 -3.31 -7.09 -12.12
CA LEU A 184 -3.55 -5.94 -12.99
C LEU A 184 -2.60 -4.77 -12.68
N SER A 185 -2.38 -4.48 -11.38
CA SER A 185 -1.42 -3.45 -10.95
C SER A 185 0.02 -3.79 -11.36
N GLY A 186 0.40 -5.06 -11.27
CA GLY A 186 1.69 -5.54 -11.79
C GLY A 186 1.81 -5.33 -13.29
N LEU A 187 0.80 -5.75 -14.07
CA LEU A 187 0.76 -5.55 -15.52
C LEU A 187 0.78 -4.06 -15.92
N ALA A 188 0.07 -3.20 -15.19
CA ALA A 188 0.09 -1.76 -15.44
C ALA A 188 1.48 -1.16 -15.20
N THR A 189 2.17 -1.60 -14.14
CA THR A 189 3.54 -1.20 -13.83
C THR A 189 4.52 -1.64 -14.92
N PHE A 190 4.42 -2.90 -15.37
CA PHE A 190 5.18 -3.42 -16.51
C PHE A 190 4.95 -2.56 -17.76
N ALA A 191 3.68 -2.35 -18.12
CA ALA A 191 3.31 -1.62 -19.33
C ALA A 191 3.86 -0.19 -19.31
N ALA A 192 3.82 0.49 -18.14
CA ALA A 192 4.39 1.81 -17.99
C ALA A 192 5.93 1.80 -18.17
N LYS A 193 6.64 0.83 -17.58
CA LYS A 193 8.10 0.68 -17.71
C LYS A 193 8.53 0.36 -19.15
N ALA A 194 7.75 -0.42 -19.87
CA ALA A 194 8.02 -0.80 -21.26
C ALA A 194 7.58 0.27 -22.29
N GLY A 195 7.00 1.40 -21.86
CA GLY A 195 6.56 2.49 -22.75
C GLY A 195 5.15 2.31 -23.33
N HIS A 196 4.41 1.27 -22.91
CA HIS A 196 3.01 1.01 -23.30
C HIS A 196 2.03 1.84 -22.45
N HIS A 197 2.18 3.17 -22.45
CA HIS A 197 1.46 4.07 -21.53
C HIS A 197 -0.07 4.00 -21.63
N LEU A 198 -0.63 3.79 -22.83
CA LEU A 198 -2.08 3.65 -23.02
C LEU A 198 -2.61 2.34 -22.41
N LEU A 199 -1.84 1.25 -22.54
CA LEU A 199 -2.17 -0.02 -21.89
C LEU A 199 -2.08 0.11 -20.37
N ALA A 200 -1.03 0.74 -19.86
CA ALA A 200 -0.86 1.01 -18.44
C ALA A 200 -2.03 1.84 -17.87
N GLY A 201 -2.42 2.91 -18.58
CA GLY A 201 -3.56 3.75 -18.22
C GLY A 201 -4.87 2.97 -18.19
N GLY A 202 -5.13 2.15 -19.20
CA GLY A 202 -6.32 1.32 -19.27
C GLY A 202 -6.41 0.29 -18.15
N LEU A 203 -5.30 -0.39 -17.82
CA LEU A 203 -5.24 -1.37 -16.74
C LEU A 203 -5.44 -0.72 -15.36
N ASN A 204 -4.90 0.49 -15.13
CA ASN A 204 -5.07 1.23 -13.89
C ASN A 204 -6.51 1.72 -13.64
N GLN A 205 -7.33 1.81 -14.69
CA GLN A 205 -8.74 2.19 -14.58
C GLN A 205 -9.66 1.02 -14.22
N VAL A 206 -9.17 -0.22 -14.30
CA VAL A 206 -9.97 -1.40 -13.97
C VAL A 206 -10.13 -1.54 -12.46
N ASN A 207 -11.28 -1.14 -11.95
CA ASN A 207 -11.65 -1.45 -10.58
C ASN A 207 -12.23 -2.86 -10.47
N VAL A 208 -11.43 -3.81 -9.95
CA VAL A 208 -11.82 -5.22 -9.74
C VAL A 208 -13.02 -5.37 -8.81
N HIS A 209 -13.28 -4.40 -7.93
CA HIS A 209 -14.42 -4.44 -7.01
C HIS A 209 -15.75 -4.14 -7.71
N ASP A 210 -15.72 -3.36 -8.80
CA ASP A 210 -16.92 -2.88 -9.49
C ASP A 210 -17.07 -3.49 -10.89
N VAL A 211 -16.05 -4.22 -11.37
CA VAL A 211 -16.07 -4.83 -12.70
C VAL A 211 -17.19 -5.87 -12.77
N GLN A 212 -18.14 -5.59 -13.66
CA GLN A 212 -19.20 -6.51 -14.03
C GLN A 212 -19.05 -6.87 -15.51
N TYR A 213 -19.21 -8.14 -15.84
CA TYR A 213 -19.04 -8.64 -17.19
C TYR A 213 -19.99 -9.79 -17.51
N ASN A 214 -20.26 -9.98 -18.79
CA ASN A 214 -20.94 -11.17 -19.31
C ASN A 214 -19.94 -12.28 -19.60
N TYR A 215 -20.40 -13.53 -19.63
CA TYR A 215 -19.56 -14.65 -19.99
C TYR A 215 -19.01 -14.51 -21.43
N ARG A 216 -17.70 -14.65 -21.58
CA ARG A 216 -16.92 -14.43 -22.83
C ARG A 216 -16.95 -12.98 -23.34
N GLU A 217 -17.35 -12.02 -22.50
CA GLU A 217 -17.13 -10.62 -22.79
C GLU A 217 -15.62 -10.37 -22.98
N LYS A 218 -15.29 -9.45 -23.89
CA LYS A 218 -13.92 -9.09 -24.21
C LYS A 218 -13.72 -7.60 -23.97
N HIS A 219 -12.75 -7.24 -23.14
CA HIS A 219 -12.27 -5.86 -23.03
C HIS A 219 -10.93 -5.75 -23.77
N SER A 220 -10.85 -4.78 -24.67
CA SER A 220 -9.71 -4.59 -25.56
C SER A 220 -8.92 -3.35 -25.17
N TYR A 221 -7.61 -3.52 -25.06
CA TYR A 221 -6.61 -2.49 -24.81
C TYR A 221 -5.56 -2.55 -25.92
N PRO A 222 -4.74 -1.50 -26.11
CA PRO A 222 -3.63 -1.54 -27.05
C PRO A 222 -2.68 -2.71 -26.74
N GLY A 223 -2.65 -3.70 -27.64
CA GLY A 223 -1.79 -4.89 -27.51
C GLY A 223 -2.23 -5.93 -26.47
N LEU A 224 -3.42 -5.80 -25.87
CA LEU A 224 -3.97 -6.77 -24.92
C LEU A 224 -5.49 -6.88 -25.05
N ASP A 225 -5.98 -8.11 -25.22
CA ASP A 225 -7.39 -8.44 -25.03
C ASP A 225 -7.57 -9.24 -23.73
N ILE A 226 -8.54 -8.86 -22.89
CA ILE A 226 -8.95 -9.63 -21.70
C ILE A 226 -10.32 -10.26 -21.98
N VAL A 227 -10.38 -11.59 -21.96
CA VAL A 227 -11.63 -12.35 -22.13
C VAL A 227 -12.06 -12.94 -20.79
N PHE A 228 -13.30 -12.67 -20.40
CA PHE A 228 -13.81 -13.02 -19.08
C PHE A 228 -14.62 -14.32 -19.10
N PHE A 229 -14.17 -15.34 -18.35
CA PHE A 229 -14.91 -16.58 -18.13
C PHE A 229 -15.42 -16.66 -16.68
N LYS A 230 -16.15 -17.72 -16.38
CA LYS A 230 -16.71 -17.98 -15.04
C LYS A 230 -15.61 -18.20 -13.99
N GLU A 231 -14.56 -18.93 -14.35
CA GLU A 231 -13.53 -19.43 -13.43
C GLU A 231 -12.10 -19.00 -13.84
N ALA A 232 -11.99 -18.19 -14.91
CA ALA A 232 -10.72 -17.70 -15.39
C ALA A 232 -10.89 -16.43 -16.21
N TRP A 233 -9.83 -15.64 -16.28
CA TRP A 233 -9.66 -14.57 -17.25
C TRP A 233 -8.50 -14.94 -18.18
N GLU A 234 -8.67 -14.75 -19.48
CA GLU A 234 -7.61 -14.94 -20.47
C GLU A 234 -7.07 -13.59 -20.92
N PHE A 235 -5.78 -13.39 -20.76
CA PHE A 235 -5.04 -12.22 -21.18
C PHE A 235 -4.30 -12.57 -22.46
N ARG A 236 -4.72 -11.99 -23.58
CA ARG A 236 -4.20 -12.27 -24.91
C ARG A 236 -3.37 -11.08 -25.36
N PHE A 237 -2.06 -11.22 -25.24
CA PHE A 237 -1.10 -10.19 -25.61
C PHE A 237 -0.74 -10.30 -27.09
N SER A 238 -0.54 -9.15 -27.75
CA SER A 238 0.19 -9.13 -29.02
C SER A 238 1.62 -9.64 -28.80
N HIS A 239 2.27 -10.16 -29.84
CA HIS A 239 3.64 -10.68 -29.73
C HIS A 239 4.61 -9.63 -29.19
N GLN A 240 4.52 -8.38 -29.65
CA GLN A 240 5.36 -7.28 -29.17
C GLN A 240 5.23 -7.06 -27.65
N VAL A 241 3.99 -6.91 -27.15
CA VAL A 241 3.77 -6.70 -25.70
C VAL A 241 4.16 -7.93 -24.89
N ALA A 242 3.98 -9.13 -25.46
CA ALA A 242 4.38 -10.38 -24.81
C ALA A 242 5.90 -10.50 -24.69
N ASP A 243 6.67 -10.13 -25.71
CA ASP A 243 8.13 -10.16 -25.67
C ASP A 243 8.67 -9.16 -24.64
N ASP A 244 8.13 -7.94 -24.62
CA ASP A 244 8.47 -6.93 -23.61
C ASP A 244 8.13 -7.41 -22.19
N LEU A 245 6.99 -8.11 -22.02
CA LEU A 245 6.61 -8.70 -20.74
C LEU A 245 7.62 -9.76 -20.30
N MET A 246 8.06 -10.63 -21.21
CA MET A 246 9.05 -11.66 -20.88
C MET A 246 10.41 -11.06 -20.52
N LEU A 247 10.84 -9.99 -21.22
CA LEU A 247 12.05 -9.24 -20.87
C LEU A 247 11.93 -8.63 -19.47
N PHE A 248 10.81 -7.97 -19.16
CA PHE A 248 10.56 -7.39 -17.85
C PHE A 248 10.57 -8.46 -16.73
N LEU A 249 9.95 -9.62 -16.98
CA LEU A 249 9.94 -10.73 -16.03
C LEU A 249 11.33 -11.38 -15.88
N GLY A 250 12.14 -11.42 -16.94
CA GLY A 250 13.53 -11.86 -16.86
C GLY A 250 14.39 -10.90 -16.04
N GLU A 251 14.24 -9.59 -16.25
CA GLU A 251 15.05 -8.55 -15.59
C GLU A 251 14.70 -8.40 -14.09
N TYR A 252 13.42 -8.42 -13.73
CA TYR A 252 12.97 -8.11 -12.36
C TYR A 252 12.34 -9.30 -11.62
N GLY A 253 12.10 -10.40 -12.31
CA GLY A 253 11.33 -11.54 -11.79
C GLY A 253 12.12 -12.84 -11.60
N GLU A 254 13.40 -12.88 -12.01
CA GLU A 254 14.21 -14.12 -12.06
C GLU A 254 14.23 -14.87 -10.72
N ALA A 255 14.49 -14.16 -9.61
CA ALA A 255 14.51 -14.75 -8.28
C ALA A 255 13.19 -15.46 -7.91
N PHE A 256 12.04 -14.89 -8.29
CA PHE A 256 10.72 -15.43 -7.96
C PHE A 256 10.30 -16.59 -8.86
N MET A 257 10.94 -16.74 -10.02
CA MET A 257 10.75 -17.89 -10.91
C MET A 257 11.50 -19.13 -10.38
N GLN A 258 12.57 -18.94 -9.62
CA GLN A 258 13.42 -20.01 -9.08
C GLN A 258 12.95 -20.53 -7.70
N GLU A 259 12.34 -19.69 -6.86
CA GLU A 259 11.85 -20.04 -5.50
C GLU A 259 10.75 -21.13 -5.44
N ALA A 260 10.29 -21.67 -6.58
CA ALA A 260 9.25 -22.72 -6.63
C ALA A 260 9.67 -24.01 -7.34
N ALA A 261 10.96 -24.17 -7.67
CA ALA A 261 11.54 -25.41 -8.21
C ALA A 261 11.95 -26.36 -7.07
#